data_AF-A0A2S9GVP2-F1
#
_entry.id   AF-A0A2S9GVP2-F1
#
_cell.length_a   1.000
_cell.length_b   1.000
_cell.length_c   1.000
_cell.angle_alpha   90.00
_cell.angle_beta   90.00
_cell.angle_gamma   90.00
#
_symmetry.space_group_name_H-M   'P 1'
#
loop_
_entity.id
_entity.type
_entity.pdbx_description
1 polymer ?
#
loop_
_entity_poly.entity_id
_entity_poly.type
_entity_poly.pdbx_seq_one_letter_code
_entity_poly.pdbx_strand_id
1 'polypeptide(L)'
;MPTPKYNPKVDAYTETVEDFAKPILVHLRALIHATCPEVIEEVKWGNPHFDYKGDMMCIFAAYKKHCSFTFYKDSLMGDARLKANAGISAAKRFMGKLTNVADLPPDRELKSWIKESMALNEQGVKLPARESKTPKDVEIPAAFAEKLQANPKIIKIFESKSASFQKEYNVWIGEAKTEATRDKRIEEAMAWIVEGKGRFWKYAK
;
A
#
# COMPACT_ATOMS: atom_id res chain seq x y z
N MET A 1 23.12 12.13 -19.25
CA MET A 1 22.50 11.42 -20.38
C MET A 1 21.15 10.91 -19.91
N PRO A 2 19.99 11.22 -20.53
CA PRO A 2 18.77 10.57 -20.09
C PRO A 2 18.24 9.65 -21.18
N THR A 3 18.59 8.38 -21.06
CA THR A 3 17.71 7.28 -21.48
C THR A 3 17.74 6.27 -20.33
N PRO A 4 16.57 5.89 -19.83
CA PRO A 4 15.91 4.70 -20.36
C PRO A 4 14.49 5.04 -20.81
N LYS A 5 14.21 4.94 -22.12
CA LYS A 5 12.88 5.19 -22.69
C LYS A 5 11.88 4.09 -22.31
N TYR A 6 12.35 2.96 -21.80
CA TYR A 6 11.58 1.78 -21.40
C TYR A 6 12.45 0.95 -20.44
N ASN A 7 11.86 0.37 -19.37
CA ASN A 7 12.56 -0.48 -18.41
C ASN A 7 12.46 -1.96 -18.81
N PRO A 8 13.59 -2.68 -18.99
CA PRO A 8 13.60 -4.12 -19.32
C PRO A 8 12.84 -5.02 -18.34
N LYS A 9 12.68 -4.59 -17.08
CA LYS A 9 11.87 -5.34 -16.10
C LYS A 9 10.38 -5.30 -16.42
N VAL A 10 9.90 -4.20 -17.01
CA VAL A 10 8.51 -4.09 -17.49
C VAL A 10 8.33 -4.89 -18.77
N ASP A 11 9.36 -4.97 -19.63
CA ASP A 11 9.37 -5.86 -20.79
C ASP A 11 9.24 -7.32 -20.34
N ALA A 12 10.09 -7.75 -19.40
CA ALA A 12 10.03 -9.10 -18.82
C ALA A 12 8.68 -9.39 -18.15
N TYR A 13 8.10 -8.42 -17.44
CA TYR A 13 6.76 -8.55 -16.87
C TYR A 13 5.71 -8.79 -17.96
N THR A 14 5.77 -8.03 -19.07
CA THR A 14 4.83 -8.15 -20.19
C THR A 14 4.84 -9.55 -20.81
N GLU A 15 6.00 -10.21 -20.85
CA GLU A 15 6.09 -11.59 -21.37
C GLU A 15 5.44 -12.62 -20.43
N THR A 16 5.35 -12.33 -19.13
CA THR A 16 4.81 -13.25 -18.12
C THR A 16 3.30 -13.17 -17.92
N VAL A 17 2.64 -12.13 -18.41
CA VAL A 17 1.19 -11.95 -18.25
C VAL A 17 0.40 -12.69 -19.32
N GLU A 18 -0.88 -12.95 -19.03
CA GLU A 18 -1.81 -13.55 -19.97
C GLU A 18 -1.92 -12.75 -21.28
N ASP A 19 -2.20 -13.40 -22.41
CA ASP A 19 -2.16 -12.77 -23.73
C ASP A 19 -3.12 -11.58 -23.88
N PHE A 20 -4.26 -11.60 -23.18
CA PHE A 20 -5.21 -10.50 -23.20
C PHE A 20 -4.65 -9.22 -22.53
N ALA A 21 -3.73 -9.38 -21.58
CA ALA A 21 -3.16 -8.29 -20.78
C ALA A 21 -2.06 -7.52 -21.52
N LYS A 22 -1.29 -8.23 -22.36
CA LYS A 22 -0.17 -7.69 -23.14
C LYS A 22 -0.56 -6.44 -23.95
N PRO A 23 -1.61 -6.47 -24.81
CA PRO A 23 -1.97 -5.30 -25.61
C PRO A 23 -2.45 -4.12 -24.75
N ILE A 24 -3.09 -4.37 -23.59
CA ILE A 24 -3.52 -3.33 -22.65
C ILE A 24 -2.29 -2.63 -22.05
N LEU A 25 -1.32 -3.40 -21.55
CA LEU A 25 -0.10 -2.84 -20.98
C LEU A 25 0.70 -2.07 -22.03
N VAL A 26 0.87 -2.62 -23.24
CA VAL A 26 1.58 -1.95 -24.34
C VAL A 26 0.93 -0.60 -24.69
N HIS A 27 -0.40 -0.56 -24.81
CA HIS A 27 -1.14 0.67 -25.13
C HIS A 27 -0.99 1.73 -24.03
N LEU A 28 -1.25 1.35 -22.77
CA LEU A 28 -1.10 2.24 -21.62
C LEU A 28 0.32 2.78 -21.50
N ARG A 29 1.32 1.91 -21.66
CA ARG A 29 2.73 2.27 -21.58
C ARG A 29 3.11 3.26 -22.67
N ALA A 30 2.67 3.05 -23.91
CA ALA A 30 2.89 4.00 -25.00
C ALA A 30 2.25 5.37 -24.72
N LEU A 31 1.00 5.39 -24.23
CA LEU A 31 0.31 6.63 -23.85
C LEU A 31 1.00 7.39 -22.72
N ILE A 32 1.47 6.67 -21.70
CA ILE A 32 2.18 7.25 -20.55
C ILE A 32 3.46 7.92 -21.02
N HIS A 33 4.31 7.24 -21.80
CA HIS A 33 5.55 7.83 -22.34
C HIS A 33 5.29 8.99 -23.29
N ALA A 34 4.23 8.93 -24.10
CA ALA A 34 3.86 10.02 -25.00
C ALA A 34 3.39 11.27 -24.24
N THR A 35 2.81 11.11 -23.06
CA THR A 35 2.23 12.20 -22.27
C THR A 35 3.18 12.73 -21.20
N CYS A 36 4.00 11.84 -20.64
CA CYS A 36 4.99 12.11 -19.61
C CYS A 36 6.35 11.53 -20.05
N PRO A 37 7.13 12.25 -20.88
CA PRO A 37 8.41 11.75 -21.39
C PRO A 37 9.48 11.54 -20.31
N GLU A 38 9.33 12.19 -19.15
CA GLU A 38 10.22 12.05 -17.99
C GLU A 38 9.78 10.93 -17.02
N VAL A 39 8.75 10.14 -17.38
CA VAL A 39 8.27 9.05 -16.54
C VAL A 39 9.36 8.01 -16.30
N ILE A 40 9.43 7.51 -15.07
CA ILE A 40 10.34 6.44 -14.68
C ILE A 40 9.52 5.16 -14.49
N GLU A 41 9.88 4.12 -15.22
CA GLU A 41 9.29 2.79 -15.03
C GLU A 41 10.04 2.02 -13.95
N GLU A 42 9.30 1.40 -13.04
CA GLU A 42 9.82 0.46 -12.05
C GLU A 42 8.91 -0.76 -11.91
N VAL A 43 9.42 -1.82 -11.30
CA VAL A 43 8.59 -2.96 -10.86
C VAL A 43 8.62 -2.98 -9.33
N LYS A 44 7.50 -2.61 -8.72
CA LYS A 44 7.31 -2.59 -7.26
C LYS A 44 6.20 -3.57 -6.90
N TRP A 45 6.42 -4.36 -5.85
CA TRP A 45 5.49 -5.40 -5.41
C TRP A 45 5.07 -6.36 -6.55
N GLY A 46 6.01 -6.63 -7.48
CA GLY A 46 5.78 -7.50 -8.63
C GLY A 46 4.97 -6.89 -9.78
N ASN A 47 4.65 -5.59 -9.75
CA ASN A 47 3.81 -4.93 -10.75
C ASN A 47 4.50 -3.70 -11.38
N PRO A 48 4.27 -3.39 -12.65
CA PRO A 48 4.73 -2.16 -13.28
C PRO A 48 4.18 -0.92 -12.58
N HIS A 49 5.08 -0.03 -12.19
CA HIS A 49 4.82 1.28 -11.64
C HIS A 49 5.43 2.33 -12.56
N PHE A 50 4.72 3.43 -12.71
CA PHE A 50 5.14 4.59 -13.46
C PHE A 50 5.23 5.75 -12.48
N ASP A 51 6.45 6.15 -12.17
CA ASP A 51 6.76 7.22 -11.24
C ASP A 51 7.05 8.52 -12.01
N TYR A 52 6.69 9.65 -11.41
CA TYR A 52 7.01 10.96 -11.94
C TYR A 52 7.37 11.91 -10.81
N LYS A 53 8.49 12.64 -10.97
CA LYS A 53 9.09 13.53 -9.95
C LYS A 53 9.29 12.85 -8.57
N GLY A 54 9.71 11.57 -8.58
CA GLY A 54 10.04 10.81 -7.38
C GLY A 54 8.83 10.33 -6.56
N ASP A 55 7.61 10.40 -7.13
CA ASP A 55 6.39 9.90 -6.51
C ASP A 55 5.61 9.01 -7.49
N MET A 56 4.79 8.09 -6.96
CA MET A 56 4.00 7.17 -7.77
C MET A 56 2.91 7.92 -8.54
N MET A 57 2.80 7.65 -9.85
CA MET A 57 1.77 8.25 -10.71
C MET A 57 0.73 7.20 -11.08
N CYS A 58 1.15 6.10 -11.72
CA CYS A 58 0.26 5.05 -12.20
C CYS A 58 0.80 3.65 -11.87
N ILE A 59 -0.12 2.70 -11.74
CA ILE A 59 0.17 1.30 -11.43
C ILE A 59 -0.64 0.42 -12.38
N PHE A 60 0.02 -0.58 -12.97
CA PHE A 60 -0.63 -1.65 -13.74
C PHE A 60 -0.45 -2.97 -13.01
N ALA A 61 -1.51 -3.77 -12.89
CA ALA A 61 -1.41 -5.13 -12.35
C ALA A 61 -2.27 -6.10 -13.16
N ALA A 62 -1.66 -7.19 -13.63
CA ALA A 62 -2.31 -8.27 -14.34
C ALA A 62 -2.66 -9.43 -13.40
N TYR A 63 -3.80 -10.05 -13.66
CA TYR A 63 -4.30 -11.25 -13.01
C TYR A 63 -4.71 -12.28 -14.08
N LYS A 64 -4.98 -13.52 -13.67
CA LYS A 64 -5.34 -14.63 -14.59
C LYS A 64 -6.53 -14.36 -15.53
N LYS A 65 -7.44 -13.44 -15.17
CA LYS A 65 -8.69 -13.20 -15.92
C LYS A 65 -8.99 -11.74 -16.21
N HIS A 66 -8.20 -10.81 -15.67
CA HIS A 66 -8.39 -9.37 -15.85
C HIS A 66 -7.09 -8.64 -15.48
N CYS A 67 -7.01 -7.37 -15.86
CA CYS A 67 -5.99 -6.43 -15.42
C CYS A 67 -6.64 -5.27 -14.69
N SER A 68 -5.82 -4.52 -13.97
CA SER A 68 -6.19 -3.25 -13.39
C SER A 68 -5.18 -2.17 -13.75
N PHE A 69 -5.67 -0.97 -13.97
CA PHE A 69 -4.87 0.24 -14.10
C PHE A 69 -5.37 1.27 -13.09
N THR A 70 -4.47 1.88 -12.33
CA THR A 70 -4.86 2.86 -11.30
C THR A 70 -3.88 4.03 -11.27
N PHE A 71 -4.42 5.24 -11.19
CA PHE A 71 -3.67 6.41 -10.73
C PHE A 71 -3.50 6.36 -9.22
N TYR A 72 -2.28 6.54 -8.72
CA TYR A 72 -1.98 6.42 -7.29
C TYR A 72 -2.81 7.39 -6.43
N LYS A 73 -3.06 8.59 -6.96
CA LYS A 73 -3.81 9.67 -6.30
C LYS A 73 -5.23 9.85 -6.87
N ASP A 74 -5.82 8.81 -7.44
CA ASP A 74 -7.15 8.84 -8.09
C ASP A 74 -8.26 9.51 -7.25
N SER A 75 -8.25 9.29 -5.94
CA SER A 75 -9.20 9.93 -5.00
C SER A 75 -9.14 11.46 -4.94
N LEU A 76 -8.03 12.07 -5.40
CA LEU A 76 -7.80 13.52 -5.40
C LEU A 76 -7.97 14.14 -6.80
N MET A 77 -8.12 13.32 -7.84
CA MET A 77 -8.30 13.78 -9.23
C MET A 77 -9.74 14.25 -9.46
N GLY A 78 -9.98 15.07 -10.49
CA GLY A 78 -11.25 15.74 -10.74
C GLY A 78 -12.38 14.82 -11.20
N ASP A 79 -12.07 13.73 -11.90
CA ASP A 79 -13.06 12.81 -12.47
C ASP A 79 -13.79 12.00 -11.38
N ALA A 80 -15.13 12.00 -11.44
CA ALA A 80 -15.96 11.34 -10.45
C ALA A 80 -15.75 9.82 -10.37
N ARG A 81 -15.41 9.16 -11.48
CA ARG A 81 -15.14 7.71 -11.53
C ARG A 81 -13.83 7.37 -10.85
N LEU A 82 -12.83 8.25 -10.95
CA LEU A 82 -11.55 8.13 -10.25
C LEU A 82 -11.71 8.42 -8.76
N LYS A 83 -12.44 9.49 -8.39
CA LYS A 83 -12.73 9.79 -6.98
C LYS A 83 -13.43 8.65 -6.25
N ALA A 84 -14.36 7.99 -6.94
CA ALA A 84 -15.11 6.84 -6.41
C ALA A 84 -14.22 5.64 -6.04
N ASN A 85 -12.94 5.61 -6.45
CA ASN A 85 -11.99 4.58 -6.05
C ASN A 85 -11.52 4.69 -4.59
N ALA A 86 -11.84 5.79 -3.90
CA ALA A 86 -11.49 5.99 -2.51
C ALA A 86 -12.02 4.83 -1.63
N GLY A 87 -11.11 4.16 -0.91
CA GLY A 87 -11.48 3.11 0.05
C GLY A 87 -11.89 1.75 -0.54
N ILE A 88 -11.93 1.58 -1.87
CA ILE A 88 -12.24 0.31 -2.52
C ILE A 88 -10.97 -0.42 -3.03
N SER A 89 -11.04 -1.75 -3.06
CA SER A 89 -9.94 -2.61 -3.53
C SER A 89 -9.70 -2.45 -5.03
N ALA A 90 -8.45 -2.69 -5.47
CA ALA A 90 -8.05 -2.51 -6.87
C ALA A 90 -8.99 -3.18 -7.89
N ALA A 91 -9.41 -4.43 -7.63
CA ALA A 91 -10.32 -5.18 -8.50
C ALA A 91 -11.77 -4.63 -8.56
N LYS A 92 -12.15 -3.70 -7.68
CA LYS A 92 -13.47 -3.02 -7.68
C LYS A 92 -13.40 -1.58 -8.18
N ARG A 93 -12.20 -1.06 -8.46
CA ARG A 93 -12.00 0.30 -8.99
C ARG A 93 -12.55 0.40 -10.41
N PHE A 94 -12.75 1.64 -10.86
CA PHE A 94 -13.27 1.96 -12.19
C PHE A 94 -12.54 1.20 -13.32
N MET A 95 -11.21 1.19 -13.32
CA MET A 95 -10.39 0.41 -14.27
C MET A 95 -9.80 -0.85 -13.62
N GLY A 96 -10.59 -1.51 -12.76
CA GLY A 96 -10.16 -2.67 -11.96
C GLY A 96 -10.35 -4.03 -12.63
N LYS A 97 -11.08 -4.10 -13.75
CA LYS A 97 -11.43 -5.36 -14.44
C LYS A 97 -11.33 -5.22 -15.97
N LEU A 98 -10.16 -4.81 -16.44
CA LEU A 98 -9.86 -4.69 -17.86
C LEU A 98 -9.56 -6.07 -18.45
N THR A 99 -10.17 -6.41 -19.57
CA THR A 99 -10.00 -7.69 -20.28
C THR A 99 -9.54 -7.51 -21.72
N ASN A 100 -9.70 -6.31 -22.27
CA ASN A 100 -9.21 -5.94 -23.59
C ASN A 100 -8.95 -4.42 -23.66
N VAL A 101 -8.37 -3.95 -24.77
CA VAL A 101 -8.04 -2.52 -24.97
C VAL A 101 -9.28 -1.64 -25.07
N ALA A 102 -10.42 -2.14 -25.58
CA ALA A 102 -11.66 -1.37 -25.69
C ALA A 102 -12.35 -1.13 -24.33
N ASP A 103 -11.95 -1.84 -23.27
CA ASP A 103 -12.40 -1.55 -21.91
C ASP A 103 -11.74 -0.27 -21.35
N LEU A 104 -10.68 0.22 -21.98
CA LEU A 104 -10.02 1.46 -21.59
C LEU A 104 -10.85 2.68 -21.98
N PRO A 105 -10.85 3.74 -21.16
CA PRO A 105 -11.38 5.04 -21.56
C PRO A 105 -10.64 5.59 -22.79
N PRO A 106 -11.26 6.52 -23.54
CA PRO A 106 -10.62 7.08 -24.74
C PRO A 106 -9.26 7.70 -24.44
N ASP A 107 -8.31 7.57 -25.36
CA ASP A 107 -6.94 8.08 -25.19
C ASP A 107 -6.87 9.54 -24.77
N ARG A 108 -7.78 10.38 -25.28
CA ARG A 108 -7.86 11.80 -24.90
C ARG A 108 -8.11 11.97 -23.39
N GLU A 109 -8.97 11.13 -22.84
CA GLU A 109 -9.33 11.13 -21.43
C GLU A 109 -8.19 10.59 -20.57
N LEU A 110 -7.60 9.45 -20.96
CA LEU A 110 -6.41 8.89 -20.32
C LEU A 110 -5.25 9.89 -20.27
N LYS A 111 -4.97 10.59 -21.38
CA LYS A 111 -3.93 11.63 -21.44
C LYS A 111 -4.24 12.80 -20.50
N SER A 112 -5.51 13.20 -20.39
CA SER A 112 -5.92 14.25 -19.45
C SER A 112 -5.65 13.84 -18.00
N TRP A 113 -5.99 12.61 -17.63
CA TRP A 113 -5.75 12.08 -16.30
C TRP A 113 -4.28 11.86 -15.99
N ILE A 114 -3.47 11.43 -16.97
CA ILE A 114 -2.01 11.36 -16.82
C ILE A 114 -1.46 12.76 -16.49
N LYS A 115 -1.86 13.80 -17.23
CA LYS A 115 -1.41 15.18 -16.96
C LYS A 115 -1.86 15.69 -15.59
N GLU A 116 -3.08 15.38 -15.18
CA GLU A 116 -3.57 15.73 -13.85
C GLU A 116 -2.77 15.00 -12.75
N SER A 117 -2.49 13.71 -12.92
CA SER A 117 -1.67 12.95 -11.99
C SER A 117 -0.22 13.48 -11.94
N MET A 118 0.33 13.92 -13.07
CA MET A 118 1.62 14.63 -13.12
C MET A 118 1.59 15.91 -12.28
N ALA A 119 0.55 16.75 -12.45
CA ALA A 119 0.40 17.99 -11.70
C ALA A 119 0.29 17.75 -10.18
N LEU A 120 -0.39 16.68 -9.75
CA LEU A 120 -0.45 16.29 -8.33
C LEU A 120 0.92 15.91 -7.77
N ASN A 121 1.79 15.29 -8.57
CA ASN A 121 3.16 14.97 -8.16
C ASN A 121 4.04 16.23 -8.13
N GLU A 122 3.93 17.12 -9.12
CA GLU A 122 4.66 18.40 -9.16
C GLU A 122 4.32 19.31 -7.98
N GLN A 123 3.04 19.34 -7.58
CA GLN A 123 2.56 20.10 -6.43
C GLN A 123 2.91 19.43 -5.08
N GLY A 124 3.52 18.24 -5.08
CA GLY A 124 3.87 17.52 -3.87
C GLY A 124 2.65 17.03 -3.06
N VAL A 125 1.47 16.95 -3.67
CA VAL A 125 0.23 16.53 -3.00
C VAL A 125 0.40 15.11 -2.47
N LYS A 126 0.09 14.91 -1.18
CA LYS A 126 0.13 13.59 -0.54
C LYS A 126 -1.28 13.07 -0.28
N LEU A 127 -1.44 11.75 -0.37
CA LEU A 127 -2.68 11.10 0.05
C LEU A 127 -2.92 11.35 1.55
N PRO A 128 -4.17 11.54 1.98
CA PRO A 128 -4.49 11.63 3.40
C PRO A 128 -4.07 10.34 4.10
N ALA A 129 -3.57 10.48 5.34
CA ALA A 129 -3.20 9.34 6.14
C ALA A 129 -4.40 8.39 6.29
N ARG A 130 -4.20 7.11 5.99
CA ARG A 130 -5.26 6.11 6.12
C ARG A 130 -5.59 5.93 7.59
N GLU A 131 -6.84 6.21 7.97
CA GLU A 131 -7.30 5.93 9.33
C GLU A 131 -7.20 4.43 9.62
N SER A 132 -6.55 4.08 10.73
CA SER A 132 -6.49 2.68 11.17
C SER A 132 -7.88 2.25 11.62
N LYS A 133 -8.47 1.24 10.96
CA LYS A 133 -9.74 0.63 11.38
C LYS A 133 -9.67 -0.10 12.72
N THR A 134 -8.46 -0.38 13.20
CA THR A 134 -8.26 -1.00 14.50
C THR A 134 -8.58 0.04 15.59
N PRO A 135 -9.38 -0.28 16.62
CA PRO A 135 -9.76 0.65 17.68
C PRO A 135 -8.56 1.41 18.25
N LYS A 136 -8.63 2.74 18.38
CA LYS A 136 -7.53 3.53 18.95
C LYS A 136 -7.22 3.09 20.38
N ASP A 137 -8.25 2.69 21.12
CA ASP A 137 -8.14 2.17 22.47
C ASP A 137 -8.44 0.67 22.47
N VAL A 138 -7.39 -0.13 22.53
CA VAL A 138 -7.52 -1.54 22.92
C VAL A 138 -7.14 -1.59 24.39
N GLU A 139 -8.13 -1.87 25.25
CA GLU A 139 -7.92 -1.98 26.69
C GLU A 139 -6.81 -2.98 27.00
N ILE A 140 -5.99 -2.64 27.99
CA ILE A 140 -4.91 -3.52 28.46
C ILE A 140 -5.57 -4.71 29.17
N PRO A 141 -5.33 -5.97 28.74
CA PRO A 141 -5.87 -7.13 29.45
C PRO A 141 -5.42 -7.12 30.92
N ALA A 142 -6.34 -7.37 31.86
CA ALA A 142 -6.07 -7.24 33.30
C ALA A 142 -4.80 -7.98 33.77
N ALA A 143 -4.63 -9.24 33.34
CA ALA A 143 -3.44 -10.04 33.66
C ALA A 143 -2.14 -9.42 33.12
N PHE A 144 -2.19 -8.69 32.01
CA PHE A 144 -1.03 -7.99 31.47
C PHE A 144 -0.75 -6.71 32.24
N ALA A 145 -1.80 -5.94 32.59
CA ALA A 145 -1.68 -4.73 33.41
C ALA A 145 -1.02 -5.04 34.77
N GLU A 146 -1.40 -6.14 35.44
CA GLU A 146 -0.80 -6.58 36.69
C GLU A 146 0.71 -6.84 36.55
N LYS A 147 1.12 -7.56 35.49
CA LYS A 147 2.55 -7.85 35.24
C LYS A 147 3.34 -6.59 34.88
N LEU A 148 2.75 -5.66 34.13
CA LEU A 148 3.36 -4.35 33.85
C LEU A 148 3.57 -3.55 35.14
N GLN A 149 2.53 -3.42 35.97
CA GLN A 149 2.57 -2.66 37.23
C GLN A 149 3.59 -3.26 38.21
N ALA A 150 3.74 -4.59 38.25
CA ALA A 150 4.76 -5.27 39.05
C ALA A 150 6.20 -4.99 38.58
N ASN A 151 6.41 -4.40 37.40
CA ASN A 151 7.73 -4.16 36.81
C ASN A 151 7.89 -2.69 36.36
N PRO A 152 8.28 -1.76 37.27
CA PRO A 152 8.38 -0.32 37.00
C PRO A 152 9.25 0.07 35.80
N LYS A 153 10.28 -0.73 35.48
CA LYS A 153 11.13 -0.49 34.31
C LYS A 153 10.37 -0.77 33.00
N ILE A 154 9.60 -1.85 32.96
CA ILE A 154 8.92 -2.32 31.75
C ILE A 154 7.71 -1.45 31.47
N ILE A 155 6.92 -1.10 32.49
CA ILE A 155 5.76 -0.19 32.32
C ILE A 155 6.18 1.18 31.80
N LYS A 156 7.28 1.76 32.31
CA LYS A 156 7.82 3.03 31.78
C LYS A 156 8.19 2.94 30.31
N ILE A 157 8.82 1.84 29.88
CA ILE A 157 9.14 1.63 28.46
C ILE A 157 7.85 1.51 27.65
N PHE A 158 6.91 0.68 28.11
CA PHE A 158 5.63 0.44 27.43
C PHE A 158 4.85 1.74 27.22
N GLU A 159 4.68 2.54 28.27
CA GLU A 159 3.97 3.83 28.25
C GLU A 159 4.69 4.90 27.42
N SER A 160 6.03 4.87 27.36
CA SER A 160 6.81 5.81 26.55
C SER A 160 6.72 5.57 25.03
N LYS A 161 6.26 4.38 24.61
CA LYS A 161 6.17 3.99 23.19
C LYS A 161 4.83 4.44 22.58
N SER A 162 4.81 4.52 21.25
CA SER A 162 3.62 4.95 20.48
C SER A 162 2.36 4.13 20.80
N ALA A 163 1.18 4.72 20.62
CA ALA A 163 -0.10 4.03 20.80
C ALA A 163 -0.19 2.73 19.96
N SER A 164 0.42 2.69 18.76
CA SER A 164 0.48 1.47 17.94
C SER A 164 1.27 0.35 18.61
N PHE A 165 2.40 0.70 19.24
CA PHE A 165 3.24 -0.27 19.96
C PHE A 165 2.45 -0.91 21.11
N GLN A 166 1.80 -0.10 21.94
CA GLN A 166 1.03 -0.59 23.09
C GLN A 166 -0.14 -1.48 22.63
N LYS A 167 -0.85 -1.00 21.62
CA LYS A 167 -1.99 -1.68 21.01
C LYS A 167 -1.66 -3.04 20.42
N GLU A 168 -0.53 -3.20 19.73
CA GLU A 168 -0.12 -4.48 19.16
C GLU A 168 0.04 -5.56 20.23
N TYR A 169 0.60 -5.21 21.39
CA TYR A 169 0.68 -6.12 22.53
C TYR A 169 -0.68 -6.40 23.15
N ASN A 170 -1.51 -5.37 23.35
CA ASN A 170 -2.84 -5.53 23.95
C ASN A 170 -3.74 -6.43 23.10
N VAL A 171 -3.75 -6.25 21.77
CA VAL A 171 -4.51 -7.11 20.85
C VAL A 171 -3.97 -8.54 20.90
N TRP A 172 -2.66 -8.72 20.76
CA TRP A 172 -2.07 -10.06 20.74
C TRP A 172 -2.32 -10.83 22.03
N ILE A 173 -2.22 -10.18 23.19
CA ILE A 173 -2.50 -10.83 24.47
C ILE A 173 -4.01 -11.07 24.64
N GLY A 174 -4.85 -10.09 24.27
CA GLY A 174 -6.31 -10.17 24.36
C GLY A 174 -6.95 -11.23 23.45
N GLU A 175 -6.31 -11.58 22.33
CA GLU A 175 -6.78 -12.64 21.42
C GLU A 175 -6.53 -14.07 21.94
N ALA A 176 -5.88 -14.24 23.10
CA ALA A 176 -5.62 -15.56 23.66
C ALA A 176 -6.91 -16.20 24.22
N LYS A 177 -7.31 -17.34 23.67
CA LYS A 177 -8.54 -18.07 24.09
C LYS A 177 -8.39 -18.86 25.40
N THR A 178 -7.16 -19.13 25.83
CA THR A 178 -6.86 -19.88 27.05
C THR A 178 -5.88 -19.11 27.92
N GLU A 179 -6.00 -19.26 29.24
CA GLU A 179 -5.14 -18.58 30.20
C GLU A 179 -3.67 -18.95 30.03
N ALA A 180 -3.37 -20.25 29.87
CA ALA A 180 -2.01 -20.71 29.62
C ALA A 180 -1.38 -20.09 28.36
N THR A 181 -2.17 -19.79 27.32
CA THR A 181 -1.66 -19.07 26.13
C THR A 181 -1.47 -17.60 26.44
N ARG A 182 -2.39 -16.97 27.16
CA ARG A 182 -2.30 -15.57 27.59
C ARG A 182 -1.03 -15.33 28.40
N ASP A 183 -0.76 -16.20 29.37
CA ASP A 183 0.39 -16.05 30.28
C ASP A 183 1.71 -16.18 29.53
N LYS A 184 1.83 -17.17 28.61
CA LYS A 184 2.99 -17.28 27.72
C LYS A 184 3.20 -16.04 26.85
N ARG A 185 2.13 -15.48 26.28
CA ARG A 185 2.21 -14.23 25.50
C ARG A 185 2.65 -13.05 26.35
N ILE A 186 2.18 -12.98 27.61
CA ILE A 186 2.61 -11.95 28.55
C ILE A 186 4.09 -12.08 28.87
N GLU A 187 4.59 -13.28 29.18
CA GLU A 187 6.03 -13.51 29.45
C GLU A 187 6.90 -13.08 28.27
N GLU A 188 6.53 -13.48 27.05
CA GLU A 188 7.20 -13.06 25.82
C GLU A 188 7.14 -11.53 25.62
N ALA A 189 5.97 -10.92 25.88
CA ALA A 189 5.81 -9.48 25.79
C ALA A 189 6.74 -8.73 26.75
N MET A 190 6.81 -9.16 28.00
CA MET A 190 7.69 -8.56 29.01
C MET A 190 9.16 -8.62 28.60
N ALA A 191 9.60 -9.77 28.07
CA ALA A 191 10.96 -9.95 27.56
C ALA A 191 11.28 -9.07 26.35
N TRP A 192 10.32 -8.77 25.48
CA TRP A 192 10.55 -7.89 24.33
C TRP A 192 10.45 -6.41 24.68
N ILE A 193 9.49 -6.04 25.54
CA ILE A 193 9.27 -4.65 25.94
C ILE A 193 10.45 -4.13 26.75
N VAL A 194 11.08 -4.95 27.60
CA VAL A 194 12.28 -4.51 28.34
C VAL A 194 13.45 -4.14 27.41
N GLU A 195 13.50 -4.73 26.23
CA GLU A 195 14.46 -4.40 25.15
C GLU A 195 13.94 -3.30 24.21
N GLY A 196 12.73 -2.77 24.43
CA GLY A 196 12.10 -1.77 23.58
C GLY A 196 11.66 -2.28 22.20
N LYS A 197 11.62 -3.60 22.00
CA LYS A 197 11.22 -4.27 20.77
C LYS A 197 9.69 -4.28 20.64
N GLY A 198 9.18 -4.05 19.43
CA GLY A 198 7.73 -4.13 19.14
C GLY A 198 7.28 -5.57 18.89
N ARG A 199 5.98 -5.84 18.90
CA ARG A 199 5.42 -7.21 18.78
C ARG A 199 5.95 -7.99 17.57
N PHE A 200 6.14 -7.30 16.44
CA PHE A 200 6.59 -7.87 15.16
C PHE A 200 8.10 -7.71 14.90
N TRP A 201 8.91 -7.41 15.92
CA TRP A 201 10.35 -7.12 15.75
C TRP A 201 11.13 -8.21 15.02
N LYS A 202 10.73 -9.49 15.13
CA LYS A 202 11.38 -10.62 14.43
C LYS A 202 11.20 -10.58 12.91
N TYR A 203 10.26 -9.78 12.41
CA TYR A 203 9.98 -9.60 10.98
C TYR A 203 10.41 -8.21 10.48
N ALA A 204 10.90 -7.35 11.38
CA ALA A 204 11.49 -6.08 11.00
C ALA A 204 12.87 -6.38 10.39
N LYS A 205 13.02 -6.08 9.10
CA LYS A 205 14.32 -6.09 8.41
C LYS A 205 15.09 -4.82 8.73
#